data_AF-A0AAV5R2Y9-F1
#
_entry.id   AF-A0AAV5R2Y9-F1
#
_cell.length_a   1.000
_cell.length_b   1.000
_cell.length_c   1.000
_cell.angle_alpha   90.00
_cell.angle_beta   90.00
_cell.angle_gamma   90.00
#
_symmetry.space_group_name_H-M   'P 1'
#
loop_
_entity.id
_entity.type
_entity.pdbx_description
1 polymer ?
#
loop_
_entity_poly.entity_id
_entity_poly.type
_entity_poly.pdbx_seq_one_letter_code
_entity_poly.pdbx_strand_id
1 'polypeptide(L)'
;MSEVSHAQLQKQYDVFKNSPKYSLDSEEIFCICRKPDTGKLMVACDGCDEWFHFKCMGLNQKNKDLVKSYYCKFCDDLFHKGKSLWKRKCKLIDCYKPVDSENNSQFCSKDHGIEYWKSYIAKFPSNIDTNSNSNYHLNSTQIIEKNQLHNLFQVVSTKAELENIGNELPVFDKGELIIDDKQREKLDQFKSDLQLLNSKTEIFKSKLQYLIKLKEVISQINEILTQAFDPNAEGIKPDDNEETTQKKKTKAKSKSKQKSKRFKVDICGFDKNLLLDEKSWQEFISTQEYNTFINIDVSISETKQSLIDFYRKKISENDDDMDVDTDINFPLHHLCFSEKRKCISHNGWYNVMKYELDNKINEQLTTIEEKKSENDELNKFIQIKNWKRYCDEV
;
A
#
# COMPACT_ATOMS: atom_id res chain seq x y z
N MET A 1 16.46 -33.85 19.33
CA MET A 1 17.69 -33.64 20.11
C MET A 1 17.32 -33.82 21.56
N SER A 2 17.95 -34.77 22.24
CA SER A 2 17.64 -35.12 23.63
C SER A 2 17.96 -33.96 24.56
N GLU A 3 16.95 -33.38 25.22
CA GLU A 3 17.15 -32.46 26.34
C GLU A 3 17.84 -33.23 27.46
N VAL A 4 19.17 -33.12 27.53
CA VAL A 4 19.93 -33.61 28.67
C VAL A 4 19.56 -32.70 29.83
N SER A 5 18.96 -33.26 30.89
CA SER A 5 18.57 -32.44 32.05
C SER A 5 19.79 -31.67 32.60
N HIS A 6 19.60 -30.41 32.99
CA HIS A 6 20.66 -29.57 33.58
C HIS A 6 21.41 -30.29 34.71
N ALA A 7 20.71 -31.11 35.50
CA ALA A 7 21.31 -31.92 36.57
C ALA A 7 22.30 -32.98 36.05
N GLN A 8 22.02 -33.63 34.91
CA GLN A 8 22.96 -34.57 34.28
C GLN A 8 24.17 -33.85 33.70
N LEU A 9 23.96 -32.68 33.11
CA LEU A 9 25.02 -31.86 32.54
C LEU A 9 25.97 -31.32 33.62
N GLN A 10 25.42 -30.91 34.77
CA GLN A 10 26.20 -30.49 35.94
C GLN A 10 27.07 -31.63 36.48
N LYS A 11 26.51 -32.84 36.65
CA LYS A 11 27.28 -34.02 37.07
C LYS A 11 28.44 -34.32 36.11
N GLN A 12 28.20 -34.22 34.80
CA GLN A 12 29.26 -34.39 33.81
C GLN A 12 30.34 -33.31 33.90
N TYR A 13 29.97 -32.06 34.20
CA TYR A 13 30.92 -30.98 34.42
C TYR A 13 31.75 -31.20 35.69
N ASP A 14 31.15 -31.64 36.80
CA ASP A 14 31.86 -31.88 38.06
C ASP A 14 32.87 -33.03 37.91
N VAL A 15 32.48 -34.11 37.23
CA VAL A 15 33.39 -35.21 36.88
C VAL A 15 34.52 -34.72 35.99
N PHE A 16 34.21 -33.91 34.97
CA PHE A 16 35.21 -33.27 34.15
C PHE A 16 36.16 -32.46 35.05
N LYS A 17 35.70 -31.42 35.74
CA LYS A 17 36.56 -30.54 36.54
C LYS A 17 37.45 -31.25 37.55
N ASN A 18 36.96 -32.32 38.19
CA ASN A 18 37.69 -33.05 39.23
C ASN A 18 38.59 -34.18 38.69
N SER A 19 38.56 -34.46 37.39
CA SER A 19 39.44 -35.47 36.79
C SER A 19 40.89 -34.99 36.72
N PRO A 20 41.87 -35.91 36.83
CA PRO A 20 43.28 -35.57 36.66
C PRO A 20 43.57 -35.03 35.25
N LYS A 21 44.47 -34.05 35.17
CA LYS A 21 44.94 -33.42 33.92
C LYS A 21 46.04 -34.21 33.20
N TYR A 22 46.68 -35.14 33.90
CA TYR A 22 47.76 -35.97 33.37
C TYR A 22 47.46 -37.45 33.56
N SER A 23 47.87 -38.27 32.60
CA SER A 23 47.81 -39.73 32.68
C SER A 23 48.91 -40.28 33.62
N LEU A 24 48.84 -41.57 33.92
CA LEU A 24 49.89 -42.27 34.67
C LEU A 24 51.25 -42.24 33.93
N ASP A 25 51.21 -42.13 32.61
CA ASP A 25 52.37 -42.02 31.73
C ASP A 25 52.83 -40.56 31.53
N SER A 26 52.31 -39.62 32.34
CA SER A 26 52.57 -38.17 32.27
C SER A 26 52.13 -37.47 30.99
N GLU A 27 51.20 -38.06 30.22
CA GLU A 27 50.61 -37.42 29.04
C GLU A 27 49.46 -36.48 29.44
N GLU A 28 49.33 -35.33 28.76
CA GLU A 28 48.24 -34.39 29.02
C GLU A 28 46.89 -34.94 28.52
N ILE A 29 45.88 -34.92 29.39
CA ILE A 29 44.55 -35.47 29.12
C ILE A 29 43.56 -34.34 28.86
N PHE A 30 42.85 -34.44 27.74
CA PHE A 30 41.86 -33.46 27.31
C PHE A 30 40.44 -34.06 27.25
N CYS A 31 39.48 -33.19 26.89
CA CYS A 31 38.11 -33.55 26.56
C CYS A 31 37.31 -34.21 27.70
N ILE A 32 36.00 -34.34 27.52
CA ILE A 32 35.10 -35.02 28.45
C ILE A 32 35.34 -36.54 28.55
N CYS A 33 36.03 -37.13 27.56
CA CYS A 33 36.33 -38.56 27.55
C CYS A 33 37.62 -38.93 28.29
N ARG A 34 38.36 -37.93 28.78
CA ARG A 34 39.62 -38.10 29.51
C ARG A 34 40.63 -38.99 28.78
N LYS A 35 40.85 -38.66 27.51
CA LYS A 35 41.87 -39.29 26.65
C LYS A 35 42.84 -38.22 26.11
N PRO A 36 44.12 -38.56 25.92
CA PRO A 36 45.11 -37.67 25.31
C PRO A 36 44.77 -37.39 23.85
N ASP A 37 45.47 -36.43 23.25
CA ASP A 37 45.36 -36.18 21.81
C ASP A 37 45.98 -37.35 21.01
N THR A 38 45.11 -38.21 20.49
CA THR A 38 45.53 -39.34 19.64
C THR A 38 45.62 -38.95 18.15
N GLY A 39 45.83 -37.67 17.82
CA GLY A 39 45.79 -37.12 16.46
C GLY A 39 44.38 -37.02 15.87
N LYS A 40 43.35 -37.01 16.73
CA LYS A 40 41.95 -36.85 16.28
C LYS A 40 41.62 -35.37 16.18
N LEU A 41 40.66 -35.02 15.33
CA LEU A 41 40.24 -33.62 15.21
C LEU A 41 39.69 -33.10 16.55
N MET A 42 40.32 -32.04 17.07
CA MET A 42 39.95 -31.36 18.31
C MET A 42 39.55 -29.90 18.03
N VAL A 43 38.73 -29.34 18.93
CA VAL A 43 38.29 -27.95 18.93
C VAL A 43 38.51 -27.36 20.32
N ALA A 44 39.04 -26.14 20.37
CA ALA A 44 39.18 -25.37 21.60
C ALA A 44 37.88 -24.60 21.90
N CYS A 45 37.50 -24.53 23.17
CA CYS A 45 36.34 -23.77 23.62
C CYS A 45 36.72 -22.33 23.97
N ASP A 46 36.11 -21.34 23.31
CA ASP A 46 36.39 -19.90 23.51
C ASP A 46 35.97 -19.38 24.90
N GLY A 47 35.19 -20.16 25.66
CA GLY A 47 34.72 -19.78 26.99
C GLY A 47 35.54 -20.37 28.16
N CYS A 48 36.24 -21.48 27.94
CA CYS A 48 37.00 -22.14 29.01
C CYS A 48 38.39 -22.61 28.61
N ASP A 49 38.82 -22.33 27.37
CA ASP A 49 40.14 -22.62 26.81
C ASP A 49 40.55 -24.10 26.88
N GLU A 50 39.57 -25.00 27.03
CA GLU A 50 39.77 -26.45 27.07
C GLU A 50 39.58 -27.07 25.67
N TRP A 51 40.34 -28.12 25.39
CA TRP A 51 40.31 -28.85 24.13
C TRP A 51 39.37 -30.06 24.17
N PHE A 52 38.55 -30.20 23.12
CA PHE A 52 37.58 -31.28 23.01
C PHE A 52 37.66 -31.97 21.65
N HIS A 53 37.57 -33.29 21.64
CA HIS A 53 37.41 -34.05 20.40
C HIS A 53 36.07 -33.74 19.72
N PHE A 54 36.07 -33.50 18.41
CA PHE A 54 34.84 -33.24 17.63
C PHE A 54 33.78 -34.32 17.88
N LYS A 55 34.18 -35.59 17.83
CA LYS A 55 33.28 -36.75 18.04
C LYS A 55 32.65 -36.74 19.44
N CYS A 56 33.42 -36.41 20.48
CA CYS A 56 32.93 -36.38 21.86
C CYS A 56 31.93 -35.25 22.10
N MET A 57 32.03 -34.18 21.33
CA MET A 57 31.10 -33.05 21.36
C MET A 57 29.97 -33.15 20.34
N GLY A 58 29.83 -34.29 19.65
CA GLY A 58 28.81 -34.50 18.63
C GLY A 58 28.99 -33.65 17.36
N LEU A 59 30.18 -33.10 17.14
CA LEU A 59 30.49 -32.30 15.96
C LEU A 59 30.89 -33.18 14.78
N ASN A 60 30.37 -32.85 13.60
CA ASN A 60 30.75 -33.52 12.36
C ASN A 60 32.12 -33.03 11.90
N GLN A 61 33.07 -33.95 11.72
CA GLN A 61 34.43 -33.64 11.27
C GLN A 61 34.47 -32.96 9.90
N LYS A 62 33.47 -33.19 9.04
CA LYS A 62 33.36 -32.52 7.74
C LYS A 62 33.20 -31.00 7.88
N ASN A 63 32.60 -30.53 8.98
CA ASN A 63 32.32 -29.11 9.23
C ASN A 63 33.51 -28.38 9.88
N LYS A 64 34.70 -28.97 9.92
CA LYS A 64 35.87 -28.38 10.60
C LYS A 64 36.16 -26.94 10.15
N ASP A 65 36.06 -26.67 8.84
CA ASP A 65 36.38 -25.37 8.25
C ASP A 65 35.25 -24.34 8.43
N LEU A 66 34.09 -24.81 8.92
CA LEU A 66 32.91 -23.99 9.19
C LEU A 66 32.86 -23.47 10.62
N VAL A 67 33.70 -23.97 11.54
CA VAL A 67 33.74 -23.44 12.91
C VAL A 67 34.25 -21.99 12.85
N LYS A 68 33.46 -21.03 13.36
CA LYS A 68 33.90 -19.63 13.54
C LYS A 68 34.31 -19.38 14.98
N SER A 69 33.43 -19.71 15.92
CA SER A 69 33.67 -19.68 17.36
C SER A 69 32.99 -20.89 17.98
N TYR A 70 33.62 -21.51 18.97
CA TYR A 70 33.11 -22.74 19.56
C TYR A 70 32.98 -22.61 21.07
N TYR A 71 31.79 -22.94 21.57
CA TYR A 71 31.50 -23.02 22.99
C TYR A 71 31.05 -24.45 23.30
N CYS A 72 31.70 -25.08 24.27
CA CYS A 72 31.35 -26.43 24.71
C CYS A 72 29.97 -26.42 25.39
N LYS A 73 29.31 -27.59 25.48
CA LYS A 73 27.99 -27.75 26.12
C LYS A 73 27.91 -27.18 27.54
N PHE A 74 29.03 -27.16 28.28
CA PHE A 74 29.07 -26.55 29.60
C PHE A 74 29.06 -25.02 29.52
N CYS A 75 29.86 -24.44 28.62
CA CYS A 75 29.92 -22.99 28.45
C CYS A 75 28.63 -22.41 27.83
N ASP A 76 27.96 -23.15 26.96
CA ASP A 76 26.68 -22.75 26.34
C ASP A 76 25.53 -22.88 27.35
N ASP A 77 25.31 -24.09 27.87
CA ASP A 77 24.11 -24.41 28.65
C ASP A 77 24.24 -24.16 30.16
N LEU A 78 25.41 -24.37 30.77
CA LEU A 78 25.58 -24.21 32.24
C LEU A 78 26.06 -22.82 32.65
N PHE A 79 27.08 -22.30 31.96
CA PHE A 79 27.76 -21.06 32.36
C PHE A 79 27.37 -19.85 31.52
N HIS A 80 26.61 -20.06 30.44
CA HIS A 80 26.16 -19.01 29.52
C HIS A 80 27.27 -18.05 29.06
N LYS A 81 28.48 -18.57 28.84
CA LYS A 81 29.64 -17.80 28.42
C LYS A 81 29.57 -17.39 26.94
N GLY A 82 28.78 -18.10 26.14
CA GLY A 82 28.56 -17.79 24.73
C GLY A 82 28.00 -18.98 23.96
N LYS A 83 27.64 -18.74 22.70
CA LYS A 83 27.10 -19.76 21.78
C LYS A 83 28.04 -19.99 20.61
N SER A 84 28.11 -21.23 20.14
CA SER A 84 28.92 -21.60 18.97
C SER A 84 28.40 -20.91 17.71
N LEU A 85 29.29 -20.26 16.95
CA LEU A 85 28.99 -19.65 15.65
C LEU A 85 29.66 -20.43 14.53
N TRP A 86 28.92 -20.57 13.42
CA TRP A 86 29.36 -21.32 12.25
C TRP A 86 29.38 -20.40 11.02
N LYS A 87 30.41 -20.53 10.19
CA LYS A 87 30.48 -19.91 8.86
C LYS A 87 29.41 -20.53 7.96
N ARG A 88 28.88 -19.74 7.02
CA ARG A 88 27.94 -20.24 6.01
C ARG A 88 28.64 -21.29 5.14
N LYS A 89 28.03 -22.47 5.00
CA LYS A 89 28.49 -23.55 4.13
C LYS A 89 28.24 -23.19 2.65
N CYS A 90 29.14 -23.61 1.77
CA CYS A 90 28.92 -23.59 0.32
C CYS A 90 27.58 -24.28 -0.04
N LYS A 91 26.85 -23.71 -1.00
CA LYS A 91 25.54 -24.21 -1.44
C LYS A 91 25.61 -25.56 -2.19
N LEU A 92 26.78 -25.95 -2.68
CA LEU A 92 26.99 -27.26 -3.31
C LEU A 92 26.86 -28.37 -2.24
N ILE A 93 26.00 -29.37 -2.51
CA ILE A 93 25.55 -30.39 -1.53
C ILE A 93 26.71 -31.04 -0.78
N ASP A 94 27.74 -31.47 -1.52
CA ASP A 94 28.89 -32.20 -0.98
C ASP A 94 30.08 -31.32 -0.60
N CYS A 95 29.96 -29.99 -0.67
CA CYS A 95 31.03 -29.07 -0.31
C CYS A 95 30.88 -28.55 1.12
N TYR A 96 31.84 -28.86 2.00
CA TYR A 96 31.83 -28.42 3.40
C TYR A 96 32.74 -27.22 3.68
N LYS A 97 33.23 -26.55 2.62
CA LYS A 97 34.02 -25.32 2.75
C LYS A 97 33.12 -24.11 3.06
N PRO A 98 33.62 -23.11 3.79
CA PRO A 98 32.90 -21.86 3.99
C PRO A 98 32.73 -21.12 2.66
N VAL A 99 31.68 -20.31 2.54
CA VAL A 99 31.49 -19.41 1.41
C VAL A 99 32.60 -18.36 1.35
N ASP A 100 32.90 -17.88 0.15
CA ASP A 100 33.74 -16.72 -0.07
C ASP A 100 32.99 -15.45 0.38
N SER A 101 33.30 -14.98 1.59
CA SER A 101 32.70 -13.78 2.18
C SER A 101 33.18 -12.49 1.55
N GLU A 102 34.37 -12.46 0.94
CA GLU A 102 34.96 -11.25 0.36
C GLU A 102 34.19 -10.84 -0.90
N ASN A 103 33.81 -11.82 -1.72
CA ASN A 103 33.03 -11.59 -2.94
C ASN A 103 31.52 -11.75 -2.74
N ASN A 104 31.04 -11.82 -1.48
CA ASN A 104 29.64 -12.05 -1.12
C ASN A 104 29.00 -13.25 -1.88
N SER A 105 29.77 -14.32 -2.07
CA SER A 105 29.33 -15.48 -2.83
C SER A 105 28.45 -16.42 -2.00
N GLN A 106 27.64 -17.22 -2.68
CA GLN A 106 26.96 -18.39 -2.09
C GLN A 106 27.83 -19.66 -2.14
N PHE A 107 29.00 -19.57 -2.77
CA PHE A 107 29.90 -20.69 -3.03
C PHE A 107 31.29 -20.40 -2.48
N CYS A 108 32.07 -21.44 -2.20
CA CYS A 108 33.46 -21.29 -1.76
C CYS A 108 34.43 -20.94 -2.91
N SER A 109 34.01 -21.16 -4.16
CA SER A 109 34.80 -20.86 -5.37
C SER A 109 33.87 -20.65 -6.57
N LYS A 110 34.41 -20.05 -7.64
CA LYS A 110 33.69 -19.88 -8.92
C LYS A 110 33.30 -21.24 -9.52
N ASP A 111 34.20 -22.22 -9.48
CA ASP A 111 33.97 -23.56 -10.05
C ASP A 111 32.78 -24.27 -9.39
N HIS A 112 32.64 -24.18 -8.07
CA HIS A 112 31.49 -24.76 -7.35
C HIS A 112 30.18 -24.06 -7.69
N GLY A 113 30.22 -22.76 -7.98
CA GLY A 113 29.08 -22.03 -8.51
C GLY A 113 28.66 -22.56 -9.88
N ILE A 114 29.62 -22.77 -10.78
CA ILE A 114 29.37 -23.30 -12.12
C ILE A 114 28.80 -24.72 -12.04
N GLU A 115 29.38 -25.60 -11.23
CA GLU A 115 28.91 -26.98 -11.04
C GLU A 115 27.48 -27.03 -10.47
N TYR A 116 27.21 -26.22 -9.46
CA TYR A 116 25.86 -26.08 -8.90
C TYR A 116 24.86 -25.66 -9.99
N TRP A 117 25.16 -24.62 -10.77
CA TRP A 117 24.24 -24.14 -11.79
C TRP A 117 24.07 -25.13 -12.96
N LYS A 118 25.14 -25.82 -13.37
CA LYS A 118 25.04 -26.91 -14.37
C LYS A 118 24.10 -28.02 -13.90
N SER A 119 24.28 -28.50 -12.68
CA SER A 119 23.41 -29.54 -12.11
C SER A 119 21.98 -29.04 -11.87
N TYR A 120 21.81 -27.76 -11.53
CA TYR A 120 20.51 -27.13 -11.35
C TYR A 120 19.75 -27.03 -12.68
N ILE A 121 20.39 -26.54 -13.74
CA ILE A 121 19.80 -26.43 -15.08
C ILE A 121 19.48 -27.82 -15.65
N ALA A 122 20.31 -28.83 -15.37
CA ALA A 122 20.07 -30.20 -15.82
C ALA A 122 18.81 -30.85 -15.21
N LYS A 123 18.26 -30.32 -14.10
CA LYS A 123 17.00 -30.79 -13.52
C LYS A 123 15.77 -30.37 -14.33
N PHE A 124 15.90 -29.39 -15.23
CA PHE A 124 14.81 -28.98 -16.09
C PHE A 124 14.68 -29.96 -17.26
N PRO A 125 13.46 -30.45 -17.55
CA PRO A 125 13.23 -31.37 -18.67
C PRO A 125 13.68 -30.70 -19.97
N SER A 126 14.38 -31.48 -20.82
CA SER A 126 14.83 -30.99 -22.13
C SER A 126 13.69 -30.98 -23.15
N ASN A 127 12.64 -31.77 -22.92
CA ASN A 127 11.38 -31.82 -23.65
C ASN A 127 10.26 -32.16 -22.66
N ILE A 128 9.17 -31.40 -22.66
CA ILE A 128 7.90 -31.87 -22.10
C ILE A 128 7.29 -32.77 -23.18
N ASP A 129 7.24 -34.08 -22.94
CA ASP A 129 6.45 -34.97 -23.78
C ASP A 129 4.99 -34.50 -23.74
N THR A 130 4.51 -34.01 -24.88
CA THR A 130 3.14 -33.51 -25.11
C THR A 130 2.03 -34.56 -24.87
N ASN A 131 2.40 -35.79 -24.48
CA ASN A 131 1.49 -36.90 -24.20
C ASN A 131 1.48 -37.37 -22.74
N SER A 132 2.21 -36.72 -21.84
CA SER A 132 2.06 -36.97 -20.41
C SER A 132 0.99 -36.05 -19.85
N ASN A 133 -0.08 -36.66 -19.32
CA ASN A 133 -1.17 -36.04 -18.56
C ASN A 133 -0.63 -35.39 -17.27
N SER A 134 0.17 -34.36 -17.45
CA SER A 134 0.60 -33.45 -16.42
C SER A 134 -0.34 -32.26 -16.50
N ASN A 135 -0.94 -31.87 -15.37
CA ASN A 135 -1.85 -30.74 -15.24
C ASN A 135 -1.16 -29.37 -15.50
N TYR A 136 -0.11 -29.33 -16.32
CA TYR A 136 0.57 -28.12 -16.73
C TYR A 136 -0.08 -27.64 -18.02
N HIS A 137 -1.01 -26.70 -17.86
CA HIS A 137 -1.68 -26.00 -18.93
C HIS A 137 -0.63 -25.39 -19.88
N LEU A 138 -0.71 -25.69 -21.18
CA LEU A 138 0.14 -25.17 -22.27
C LEU A 138 0.10 -23.62 -22.47
N ASN A 139 -0.47 -22.89 -21.50
CA ASN A 139 -0.50 -21.43 -21.45
C ASN A 139 -0.01 -20.89 -20.09
N SER A 140 0.59 -21.72 -19.23
CA SER A 140 1.09 -21.27 -17.93
C SER A 140 2.47 -20.62 -18.09
N THR A 141 2.54 -19.33 -17.85
CA THR A 141 3.73 -18.46 -17.78
C THR A 141 4.70 -18.83 -16.64
N GLN A 142 4.60 -20.03 -16.06
CA GLN A 142 5.22 -20.35 -14.77
C GLN A 142 6.48 -21.21 -14.86
N ILE A 143 6.80 -21.82 -16.01
CA ILE A 143 7.98 -22.68 -16.15
C ILE A 143 8.72 -22.36 -17.46
N ILE A 144 9.95 -21.85 -17.34
CA ILE A 144 10.85 -21.63 -18.46
C ILE A 144 11.48 -22.97 -18.85
N GLU A 145 11.28 -23.39 -20.10
CA GLU A 145 11.91 -24.60 -20.65
C GLU A 145 13.42 -24.39 -20.86
N LYS A 146 14.18 -25.50 -20.93
CA LYS A 146 15.63 -25.44 -21.14
C LYS A 146 16.03 -24.68 -22.41
N ASN A 147 15.29 -24.84 -23.50
CA ASN A 147 15.55 -24.14 -24.77
C ASN A 147 15.24 -22.64 -24.65
N GLN A 148 14.15 -22.29 -23.98
CA GLN A 148 13.80 -20.89 -23.70
C GLN A 148 14.86 -20.21 -22.83
N LEU A 149 15.38 -20.91 -21.82
CA LEU A 149 16.49 -20.44 -20.99
C LEU A 149 17.79 -20.28 -21.78
N HIS A 150 18.08 -21.22 -22.69
CA HIS A 150 19.24 -21.12 -23.57
C HIS A 150 19.15 -19.91 -24.50
N ASN A 151 18.00 -19.68 -25.12
CA ASN A 151 17.76 -18.50 -25.97
C ASN A 151 17.89 -17.21 -25.17
N LEU A 152 17.37 -17.18 -23.94
CA LEU A 152 17.51 -16.04 -23.03
C LEU A 152 18.99 -15.71 -22.77
N PHE A 153 19.81 -16.72 -22.49
CA PHE A 153 21.25 -16.53 -22.28
C PHE A 153 22.04 -16.18 -23.54
N GLN A 154 21.49 -16.41 -24.74
CA GLN A 154 22.12 -15.93 -25.98
C GLN A 154 21.91 -14.43 -26.21
N VAL A 155 20.79 -13.90 -25.71
CA VAL A 155 20.42 -12.49 -25.90
C VAL A 155 20.96 -11.60 -24.77
N VAL A 156 21.13 -12.17 -23.57
CA VAL A 156 21.51 -11.43 -22.37
C VAL A 156 22.97 -11.66 -22.02
N SER A 157 23.73 -10.57 -21.96
CA SER A 157 25.16 -10.59 -21.60
C SER A 157 25.40 -10.14 -20.17
N THR A 158 24.52 -9.31 -19.59
CA THR A 158 24.69 -8.74 -18.26
C THR A 158 23.52 -9.04 -17.31
N LYS A 159 23.80 -9.05 -16.01
CA LYS A 159 22.75 -9.16 -14.98
C LYS A 159 21.71 -8.04 -15.12
N ALA A 160 22.14 -6.81 -15.41
CA ALA A 160 21.25 -5.67 -15.56
C ALA A 160 20.29 -5.85 -16.75
N GLU A 161 20.78 -6.37 -17.88
CA GLU A 161 19.93 -6.75 -19.01
C GLU A 161 18.90 -7.82 -18.61
N LEU A 162 19.32 -8.85 -17.86
CA LEU A 162 18.40 -9.89 -17.38
C LEU A 162 17.31 -9.32 -16.47
N GLU A 163 17.67 -8.42 -15.55
CA GLU A 163 16.74 -7.75 -14.64
C GLU A 163 15.80 -6.79 -15.38
N ASN A 164 16.21 -6.28 -16.54
CA ASN A 164 15.37 -5.42 -17.38
C ASN A 164 14.42 -6.22 -18.29
N ILE A 165 14.68 -7.50 -18.53
CA ILE A 165 13.81 -8.33 -19.36
C ILE A 165 12.48 -8.54 -18.66
N GLY A 166 11.41 -8.18 -19.37
CA GLY A 166 10.04 -8.27 -18.87
C GLY A 166 9.52 -7.00 -18.17
N ASN A 167 10.34 -5.94 -18.05
CA ASN A 167 9.86 -4.64 -17.57
C ASN A 167 8.84 -4.00 -18.54
N GLU A 168 9.03 -4.23 -19.84
CA GLU A 168 8.12 -3.78 -20.88
C GLU A 168 7.66 -4.97 -21.72
N LEU A 169 6.39 -4.94 -22.13
CA LEU A 169 5.85 -5.93 -23.05
C LEU A 169 6.47 -5.68 -24.45
N PRO A 170 7.08 -6.68 -25.10
CA PRO A 170 7.56 -6.52 -26.46
C PRO A 170 6.37 -6.26 -27.39
N VAL A 171 6.38 -5.09 -28.04
CA VAL A 171 5.41 -4.70 -29.06
C VAL A 171 5.83 -5.33 -30.39
N PHE A 172 4.90 -5.96 -31.09
CA PHE A 172 5.14 -6.52 -32.42
C PHE A 172 5.47 -5.42 -33.41
N ASP A 173 6.67 -5.49 -34.00
CA ASP A 173 7.24 -4.48 -34.88
C ASP A 173 7.52 -5.00 -36.31
N LYS A 174 7.15 -6.25 -36.60
CA LYS A 174 7.46 -6.94 -37.87
C LYS A 174 6.37 -6.85 -38.94
N GLY A 175 5.33 -6.04 -38.72
CA GLY A 175 4.26 -5.81 -39.69
C GLY A 175 2.93 -5.44 -39.03
N GLU A 176 1.84 -5.57 -39.80
CA GLU A 176 0.50 -5.37 -39.27
C GLU A 176 0.09 -6.51 -38.33
N LEU A 177 -0.62 -6.16 -37.25
CA LEU A 177 -1.14 -7.14 -36.31
C LEU A 177 -2.26 -7.97 -36.99
N ILE A 178 -2.07 -9.28 -37.02
CA ILE A 178 -3.12 -10.20 -37.43
C ILE A 178 -4.05 -10.38 -36.23
N ILE A 179 -5.24 -9.79 -36.35
CA ILE A 179 -6.31 -9.82 -35.35
C ILE A 179 -7.50 -10.55 -35.95
N ASP A 180 -8.02 -11.55 -35.24
CA ASP A 180 -9.22 -12.27 -35.67
C ASP A 180 -10.51 -11.45 -35.41
N ASP A 181 -11.59 -11.74 -36.12
CA ASP A 181 -12.83 -10.96 -36.03
C ASP A 181 -13.41 -10.92 -34.61
N LYS A 182 -13.26 -12.02 -33.85
CA LYS A 182 -13.70 -12.11 -32.46
C LYS A 182 -12.88 -11.21 -31.54
N GLN A 183 -11.56 -11.14 -31.76
CA GLN A 183 -10.67 -10.25 -31.02
C GLN A 183 -11.00 -8.78 -31.33
N ARG A 184 -11.25 -8.45 -32.60
CA ARG A 184 -11.62 -7.10 -33.02
C ARG A 184 -12.94 -6.66 -32.38
N GLU A 185 -13.97 -7.51 -32.44
CA GLU A 185 -15.27 -7.24 -31.81
C GLU A 185 -15.13 -6.99 -30.30
N LYS A 186 -14.32 -7.80 -29.61
CA LYS A 186 -14.04 -7.59 -28.17
C LYS A 186 -13.29 -6.29 -27.88
N LEU A 187 -12.29 -5.92 -28.68
CA LEU A 187 -11.56 -4.66 -28.51
C LEU A 187 -12.48 -3.45 -28.72
N ASP A 188 -13.35 -3.50 -29.74
CA ASP A 188 -14.33 -2.45 -30.00
C ASP A 188 -15.37 -2.36 -28.87
N GLN A 189 -15.81 -3.51 -28.35
CA GLN A 189 -16.69 -3.56 -27.17
C GLN A 189 -16.03 -2.93 -25.94
N PHE A 190 -14.79 -3.32 -25.60
CA PHE A 190 -14.06 -2.72 -24.47
C PHE A 190 -13.91 -1.20 -24.62
N LYS A 191 -13.63 -0.73 -25.85
CA LYS A 191 -13.51 0.70 -26.12
C LYS A 191 -14.85 1.42 -25.89
N SER A 192 -15.96 0.87 -26.36
CA SER A 192 -17.31 1.42 -26.17
C SER A 192 -17.70 1.44 -24.68
N ASP A 193 -17.48 0.33 -23.99
CA ASP A 193 -17.80 0.18 -22.56
C ASP A 193 -16.99 1.16 -21.70
N LEU A 194 -15.67 1.29 -21.96
CA LEU A 194 -14.82 2.25 -21.27
C LEU A 194 -15.25 3.69 -21.54
N GLN A 195 -15.66 4.02 -22.77
CA GLN A 195 -16.17 5.36 -23.09
C GLN A 195 -17.44 5.66 -22.29
N LEU A 196 -18.37 4.71 -22.20
CA LEU A 196 -19.62 4.85 -21.44
C LEU A 196 -19.38 4.96 -19.93
N LEU A 197 -18.48 4.14 -19.38
CA LEU A 197 -18.15 4.17 -17.95
C LEU A 197 -17.47 5.50 -17.57
N ASN A 198 -16.52 5.96 -18.39
CA ASN A 198 -15.84 7.24 -18.15
C ASN A 198 -16.83 8.41 -18.20
N SER A 199 -17.74 8.46 -19.17
CA SER A 199 -18.72 9.55 -19.26
C SER A 199 -19.64 9.60 -18.03
N LYS A 200 -20.10 8.43 -17.55
CA LYS A 200 -20.88 8.35 -16.31
C LYS A 200 -20.08 8.78 -15.07
N THR A 201 -18.80 8.41 -15.01
CA THR A 201 -17.91 8.79 -13.90
C THR A 201 -17.76 10.31 -13.83
N GLU A 202 -17.60 10.97 -14.97
CA GLU A 202 -17.52 12.44 -15.05
C GLU A 202 -18.84 13.11 -14.63
N ILE A 203 -20.00 12.52 -14.97
CA ILE A 203 -21.30 12.99 -14.46
C ILE A 203 -21.32 12.96 -12.93
N PHE A 204 -20.96 11.84 -12.29
CA PHE A 204 -20.96 11.77 -10.83
C PHE A 204 -19.93 12.69 -10.17
N LYS A 205 -18.74 12.86 -10.76
CA LYS A 205 -17.75 13.82 -10.29
C LYS A 205 -18.26 15.26 -10.34
N SER A 206 -18.94 15.65 -11.44
CA SER A 206 -19.52 16.98 -11.55
C SER A 206 -20.62 17.22 -10.51
N LYS A 207 -21.48 16.21 -10.22
CA LYS A 207 -22.45 16.24 -9.11
C LYS A 207 -21.77 16.44 -7.76
N LEU A 208 -20.68 15.72 -7.50
CA LEU A 208 -19.92 15.84 -6.26
C LEU A 208 -19.27 17.23 -6.13
N GLN A 209 -18.72 17.77 -7.22
CA GLN A 209 -18.15 19.11 -7.24
C GLN A 209 -19.22 20.18 -6.93
N TYR A 210 -20.39 20.08 -7.57
CA TYR A 210 -21.52 20.94 -7.30
C TYR A 210 -21.97 20.86 -5.83
N LEU A 211 -22.08 19.64 -5.28
CA LEU A 211 -22.42 19.40 -3.88
C LEU A 211 -21.42 20.04 -2.90
N ILE A 212 -20.12 19.94 -3.19
CA ILE A 212 -19.06 20.58 -2.40
C ILE A 212 -19.18 22.11 -2.48
N LYS A 213 -19.36 22.66 -3.68
CA LYS A 213 -19.54 24.10 -3.89
C LYS A 213 -20.76 24.62 -3.14
N LEU A 214 -21.86 23.88 -3.21
CA LEU A 214 -23.10 24.22 -2.52
C LEU A 214 -22.93 24.27 -0.99
N LYS A 215 -22.14 23.35 -0.40
CA LYS A 215 -21.80 23.43 1.03
C LYS A 215 -20.97 24.67 1.38
N GLU A 216 -20.04 25.06 0.52
CA GLU A 216 -19.26 26.30 0.69
C GLU A 216 -20.19 27.53 0.68
N VAL A 217 -21.06 27.61 -0.34
CA VAL A 217 -22.05 28.68 -0.50
C VAL A 217 -22.99 28.76 0.70
N ILE A 218 -23.51 27.63 1.21
CA ILE A 218 -24.33 27.60 2.42
C ILE A 218 -23.58 28.14 3.64
N SER A 219 -22.28 27.82 3.77
CA SER A 219 -21.47 28.34 4.87
C SER A 219 -21.38 29.87 4.82
N GLN A 220 -21.13 30.42 3.62
CA GLN A 220 -21.06 31.87 3.41
C GLN A 220 -22.41 32.55 3.67
N ILE A 221 -23.51 31.98 3.17
CA ILE A 221 -24.88 32.47 3.41
C ILE A 221 -25.17 32.50 4.92
N ASN A 222 -24.88 31.41 5.63
CA ASN A 222 -25.11 31.34 7.07
C ASN A 222 -24.32 32.41 7.84
N GLU A 223 -23.08 32.70 7.44
CA GLU A 223 -22.27 33.76 8.05
C GLU A 223 -22.85 35.15 7.79
N ILE A 224 -23.22 35.44 6.53
CA ILE A 224 -23.82 36.71 6.13
C ILE A 224 -25.14 36.96 6.88
N LEU A 225 -26.03 35.97 6.89
CA LEU A 225 -27.33 36.08 7.56
C LEU A 225 -27.17 36.16 9.08
N THR A 226 -26.21 35.45 9.66
CA THR A 226 -25.91 35.57 11.10
C THR A 226 -25.47 36.99 11.46
N GLN A 227 -24.61 37.61 10.64
CA GLN A 227 -24.14 38.99 10.85
C GLN A 227 -25.25 40.02 10.66
N ALA A 228 -26.06 39.87 9.61
CA ALA A 228 -27.09 40.86 9.25
C ALA A 228 -28.29 40.87 10.22
N PHE A 229 -28.57 39.76 10.88
CA PHE A 229 -29.71 39.61 11.78
C PHE A 229 -29.32 39.46 13.25
N ASP A 230 -28.04 39.66 13.63
CA ASP A 230 -27.63 39.58 15.04
C ASP A 230 -28.31 40.68 15.87
N PRO A 231 -29.17 40.32 16.85
CA PRO A 231 -29.87 41.30 17.68
C PRO A 231 -28.94 42.19 18.53
N ASN A 232 -27.66 41.81 18.67
CA ASN A 232 -26.66 42.56 19.43
C ASN A 232 -25.79 43.49 18.56
N ALA A 233 -26.00 43.53 17.24
CA ALA A 233 -25.18 44.33 16.33
C ALA A 233 -25.38 45.85 16.49
N GLU A 234 -26.55 46.31 16.98
CA GLU A 234 -26.86 47.75 17.16
C GLU A 234 -26.44 48.32 18.54
N GLY A 235 -25.47 47.69 19.21
CA GLY A 235 -25.17 47.95 20.63
C GLY A 235 -23.78 48.51 20.98
N ILE A 236 -22.99 49.04 20.04
CA ILE A 236 -21.70 49.68 20.35
C ILE A 236 -21.56 51.00 19.59
N LYS A 237 -21.80 52.12 20.29
CA LYS A 237 -21.27 53.43 19.87
C LYS A 237 -19.75 53.42 20.05
N PRO A 238 -18.97 54.04 19.14
CA PRO A 238 -17.55 54.23 19.36
C PRO A 238 -17.38 55.34 20.41
N ASP A 239 -16.82 55.01 21.57
CA ASP A 239 -16.26 56.01 22.47
C ASP A 239 -14.81 56.23 22.03
N ASP A 240 -14.54 57.42 21.50
CA ASP A 240 -13.20 57.94 21.29
C ASP A 240 -12.46 57.96 22.63
N ASN A 241 -11.29 57.31 22.69
CA ASN A 241 -10.10 57.77 23.41
C ASN A 241 -9.00 56.70 23.31
N GLU A 242 -8.16 56.83 22.28
CA GLU A 242 -6.78 56.36 22.34
C GLU A 242 -6.01 57.28 23.29
N GLU A 243 -5.74 56.80 24.52
CA GLU A 243 -4.50 57.20 25.19
C GLU A 243 -3.81 56.00 25.83
N THR A 244 -2.56 55.87 25.40
CA THR A 244 -1.49 55.01 25.88
C THR A 244 -1.41 54.82 27.40
N THR A 245 -1.12 53.59 27.87
CA THR A 245 0.06 53.27 28.71
C THR A 245 0.07 51.85 29.30
N GLN A 246 1.17 51.15 29.00
CA GLN A 246 1.99 50.20 29.78
C GLN A 246 1.43 49.40 30.98
N LYS A 247 1.58 48.05 30.85
CA LYS A 247 1.98 47.02 31.84
C LYS A 247 1.40 47.06 33.28
N LYS A 248 0.74 45.96 33.68
CA LYS A 248 1.20 45.07 34.78
C LYS A 248 0.38 43.77 34.90
N LYS A 249 1.09 42.68 35.17
CA LYS A 249 0.57 41.35 35.54
C LYS A 249 0.06 41.37 36.98
N THR A 250 -1.15 40.86 37.23
CA THR A 250 -1.50 40.15 38.48
C THR A 250 -2.54 39.06 38.20
N LYS A 251 -2.27 37.86 38.72
CA LYS A 251 -3.13 36.67 38.69
C LYS A 251 -4.31 36.87 39.68
N ALA A 252 -5.52 36.52 39.26
CA ALA A 252 -6.59 36.09 40.15
C ALA A 252 -7.48 35.04 39.46
N LYS A 253 -7.76 33.95 40.16
CA LYS A 253 -8.55 32.79 39.72
C LYS A 253 -10.06 33.07 39.84
N SER A 254 -10.79 32.38 38.95
CA SER A 254 -12.18 31.90 39.05
C SER A 254 -13.34 32.91 39.01
N LYS A 255 -14.16 32.79 37.95
CA LYS A 255 -15.57 32.36 38.05
C LYS A 255 -16.09 32.00 36.66
N SER A 256 -16.74 30.84 36.57
CA SER A 256 -17.50 30.34 35.42
C SER A 256 -18.41 31.43 34.84
N LYS A 257 -18.12 31.89 33.62
CA LYS A 257 -19.07 32.67 32.81
C LYS A 257 -19.78 31.69 31.88
N GLN A 258 -21.07 31.45 32.15
CA GLN A 258 -22.02 30.91 31.19
C GLN A 258 -21.85 31.68 29.86
N LYS A 259 -21.37 31.01 28.82
CA LYS A 259 -21.30 31.60 27.47
C LYS A 259 -22.74 31.81 27.01
N SER A 260 -23.17 33.06 26.84
CA SER A 260 -24.38 33.37 26.08
C SER A 260 -24.26 32.70 24.70
N LYS A 261 -25.29 31.96 24.30
CA LYS A 261 -25.35 31.32 22.98
C LYS A 261 -25.28 32.45 21.94
N ARG A 262 -24.19 32.52 21.16
CA ARG A 262 -24.10 33.46 20.03
C ARG A 262 -25.26 33.18 19.08
N PHE A 263 -25.97 34.23 18.67
CA PHE A 263 -27.00 34.14 17.64
C PHE A 263 -26.38 33.54 16.37
N LYS A 264 -27.08 32.59 15.74
CA LYS A 264 -26.61 31.93 14.52
C LYS A 264 -27.80 31.54 13.66
N VAL A 265 -27.76 31.96 12.40
CA VAL A 265 -28.64 31.48 11.34
C VAL A 265 -28.01 30.22 10.73
N ASP A 266 -28.80 29.16 10.61
CA ASP A 266 -28.38 27.86 10.05
C ASP A 266 -29.48 27.33 9.14
N ILE A 267 -29.37 27.62 7.84
CA ILE A 267 -30.33 27.20 6.81
C ILE A 267 -30.11 25.74 6.40
N CYS A 268 -31.17 25.11 5.88
CA CYS A 268 -31.12 23.76 5.32
C CYS A 268 -30.18 23.66 4.11
N GLY A 269 -30.38 24.56 3.14
CA GLY A 269 -29.56 24.68 1.92
C GLY A 269 -29.68 23.53 0.92
N PHE A 270 -30.69 22.65 1.04
CA PHE A 270 -30.92 21.63 0.02
C PHE A 270 -31.31 22.28 -1.32
N ASP A 271 -30.69 21.86 -2.42
CA ASP A 271 -31.03 22.29 -3.77
C ASP A 271 -31.75 21.18 -4.53
N LYS A 272 -32.89 21.50 -5.16
CA LYS A 272 -33.71 20.57 -5.93
C LYS A 272 -32.96 19.98 -7.13
N ASN A 273 -31.98 20.70 -7.71
CA ASN A 273 -31.20 20.23 -8.85
C ASN A 273 -30.36 18.99 -8.54
N LEU A 274 -30.07 18.73 -7.26
CA LEU A 274 -29.37 17.50 -6.84
C LEU A 274 -30.17 16.22 -7.14
N LEU A 275 -31.49 16.34 -7.38
CA LEU A 275 -32.38 15.21 -7.70
C LEU A 275 -32.48 14.91 -9.19
N LEU A 276 -31.87 15.72 -10.07
CA LEU A 276 -31.89 15.47 -11.51
C LEU A 276 -31.26 14.10 -11.81
N ASP A 277 -31.84 13.37 -12.77
CA ASP A 277 -31.28 12.11 -13.24
C ASP A 277 -29.96 12.31 -14.01
N GLU A 278 -29.33 11.24 -14.49
CA GLU A 278 -28.04 11.35 -15.20
C GLU A 278 -28.15 12.17 -16.49
N LYS A 279 -29.26 12.03 -17.23
CA LYS A 279 -29.46 12.71 -18.52
C LYS A 279 -29.73 14.20 -18.34
N SER A 280 -30.70 14.53 -17.51
CA SER A 280 -31.04 15.92 -17.19
C SER A 280 -29.89 16.64 -16.48
N TRP A 281 -29.09 15.93 -15.68
CA TRP A 281 -27.90 16.53 -15.10
C TRP A 281 -26.84 16.88 -16.16
N GLN A 282 -26.64 16.03 -17.16
CA GLN A 282 -25.69 16.30 -18.23
C GLN A 282 -26.10 17.54 -19.05
N GLU A 283 -27.40 17.73 -19.27
CA GLU A 283 -27.95 18.95 -19.87
C GLU A 283 -27.75 20.16 -18.94
N PHE A 284 -28.02 19.99 -17.64
CA PHE A 284 -27.88 21.03 -16.61
C PHE A 284 -26.46 21.60 -16.52
N ILE A 285 -25.41 20.77 -16.58
CA ILE A 285 -24.01 21.27 -16.54
C ILE A 285 -23.73 22.29 -17.65
N SER A 286 -24.44 22.18 -18.78
CA SER A 286 -24.25 23.05 -19.95
C SER A 286 -25.03 24.36 -19.86
N THR A 287 -25.89 24.55 -18.85
CA THR A 287 -26.75 25.73 -18.74
C THR A 287 -26.00 26.94 -18.17
N GLN A 288 -26.55 28.13 -18.42
CA GLN A 288 -26.07 29.36 -17.80
C GLN A 288 -26.31 29.36 -16.28
N GLU A 289 -27.36 28.69 -15.80
CA GLU A 289 -27.70 28.56 -14.38
C GLU A 289 -26.59 27.84 -13.60
N TYR A 290 -26.13 26.68 -14.10
CA TYR A 290 -25.03 25.93 -13.49
C TYR A 290 -23.74 26.76 -13.44
N ASN A 291 -23.39 27.43 -14.54
CA ASN A 291 -22.19 28.27 -14.60
C ASN A 291 -22.26 29.47 -13.65
N THR A 292 -23.44 30.07 -13.51
CA THR A 292 -23.67 31.18 -12.58
C THR A 292 -23.50 30.70 -11.13
N PHE A 293 -24.04 29.53 -10.79
CA PHE A 293 -23.94 28.96 -9.45
C PHE A 293 -22.51 28.55 -9.08
N ILE A 294 -21.80 27.84 -9.96
CA ILE A 294 -20.43 27.38 -9.68
C ILE A 294 -19.48 28.56 -9.44
N ASN A 295 -19.70 29.68 -10.12
CA ASN A 295 -18.89 30.89 -10.00
C ASN A 295 -19.48 31.93 -9.04
N ILE A 296 -20.53 31.59 -8.30
CA ILE A 296 -21.16 32.54 -7.39
C ILE A 296 -20.21 32.94 -6.27
N ASP A 297 -20.06 34.25 -6.07
CA ASP A 297 -19.45 34.84 -4.87
C ASP A 297 -20.53 35.64 -4.12
N VAL A 298 -20.95 35.09 -2.99
CA VAL A 298 -22.01 35.66 -2.16
C VAL A 298 -21.47 36.84 -1.31
N SER A 299 -20.16 37.07 -1.32
CA SER A 299 -19.50 38.17 -0.59
C SER A 299 -19.65 39.52 -1.28
N ILE A 300 -19.97 39.53 -2.58
CA ILE A 300 -20.16 40.73 -3.39
C ILE A 300 -21.35 41.53 -2.82
N SER A 301 -21.21 42.85 -2.69
CA SER A 301 -22.18 43.69 -1.98
C SER A 301 -23.60 43.64 -2.57
N GLU A 302 -23.74 43.53 -3.89
CA GLU A 302 -25.04 43.43 -4.58
C GLU A 302 -25.72 42.07 -4.32
N THR A 303 -24.99 40.96 -4.44
CA THR A 303 -25.53 39.61 -4.18
C THR A 303 -25.85 39.40 -2.70
N LYS A 304 -25.00 39.95 -1.82
CA LYS A 304 -25.20 39.98 -0.37
C LYS A 304 -26.50 40.70 0.01
N GLN A 305 -26.76 41.87 -0.57
CA GLN A 305 -27.96 42.65 -0.25
C GLN A 305 -29.23 41.94 -0.74
N SER A 306 -29.23 41.45 -1.99
CA SER A 306 -30.34 40.68 -2.55
C SER A 306 -30.65 39.42 -1.73
N LEU A 307 -29.62 38.73 -1.22
CA LEU A 307 -29.78 37.58 -0.33
C LEU A 307 -30.46 37.95 1.00
N ILE A 308 -30.04 39.05 1.63
CA ILE A 308 -30.60 39.52 2.91
C ILE A 308 -32.07 39.91 2.73
N ASP A 309 -32.38 40.65 1.66
CA ASP A 309 -33.74 41.09 1.36
C ASP A 309 -34.66 39.90 1.05
N PHE A 310 -34.16 38.92 0.28
CA PHE A 310 -34.86 37.66 0.02
C PHE A 310 -35.17 36.88 1.31
N TYR A 311 -34.17 36.71 2.17
CA TYR A 311 -34.34 35.98 3.44
C TYR A 311 -35.28 36.71 4.41
N ARG A 312 -35.21 38.05 4.46
CA ARG A 312 -36.12 38.89 5.24
C ARG A 312 -37.57 38.69 4.80
N LYS A 313 -37.83 38.69 3.48
CA LYS A 313 -39.16 38.44 2.92
C LYS A 313 -39.70 37.07 3.34
N LYS A 314 -38.86 36.02 3.24
CA LYS A 314 -39.20 34.66 3.67
C LYS A 314 -39.54 34.55 5.16
N ILE A 315 -38.85 35.28 6.04
CA ILE A 315 -39.18 35.30 7.48
C ILE A 315 -40.49 36.05 7.75
N SER A 316 -40.75 37.16 7.05
CA SER A 316 -41.96 37.98 7.30
C SER A 316 -43.25 37.32 6.84
N GLU A 317 -43.20 36.47 5.81
CA GLU A 317 -44.39 35.88 5.20
C GLU A 317 -44.90 34.61 5.91
N ASN A 318 -44.13 34.01 6.84
CA ASN A 318 -44.54 32.85 7.67
C ASN A 318 -45.19 31.67 6.89
N ASP A 319 -45.02 31.61 5.57
CA ASP A 319 -45.58 30.56 4.72
C ASP A 319 -44.48 29.58 4.32
N ASP A 320 -44.53 28.40 4.95
CA ASP A 320 -43.71 27.25 4.60
C ASP A 320 -44.07 26.64 3.22
N ASP A 321 -45.14 27.12 2.55
CA ASP A 321 -45.74 26.44 1.38
C ASP A 321 -46.17 27.34 0.19
N MET A 322 -45.69 28.58 0.07
CA MET A 322 -45.97 29.39 -1.12
C MET A 322 -44.74 29.48 -2.05
N ASP A 323 -44.92 28.97 -3.28
CA ASP A 323 -44.20 29.40 -4.48
C ASP A 323 -44.45 30.92 -4.63
N VAL A 324 -43.67 31.71 -3.89
CA VAL A 324 -43.58 33.14 -4.12
C VAL A 324 -43.09 33.27 -5.56
N ASP A 325 -43.81 34.01 -6.41
CA ASP A 325 -43.32 34.49 -7.71
C ASP A 325 -41.97 35.19 -7.46
N THR A 326 -40.91 34.39 -7.53
CA THR A 326 -39.53 34.80 -7.32
C THR A 326 -39.03 35.32 -8.64
N ASP A 327 -38.43 36.50 -8.65
CA ASP A 327 -37.58 36.96 -9.74
C ASP A 327 -36.72 35.78 -10.22
N ILE A 328 -37.01 35.32 -11.44
CA ILE A 328 -36.37 34.19 -12.14
C ILE A 328 -34.83 34.39 -12.21
N ASN A 329 -34.36 35.61 -11.93
CA ASN A 329 -32.96 36.01 -11.92
C ASN A 329 -32.21 35.84 -10.59
N PHE A 330 -32.80 35.29 -9.52
CA PHE A 330 -32.03 35.02 -8.30
C PHE A 330 -31.27 33.67 -8.39
N PRO A 331 -29.92 33.66 -8.38
CA PRO A 331 -29.12 32.43 -8.63
C PRO A 331 -29.26 31.33 -7.58
N LEU A 332 -29.96 31.59 -6.47
CA LEU A 332 -30.10 30.68 -5.33
C LEU A 332 -31.57 30.31 -5.05
N HIS A 333 -32.47 30.53 -6.01
CA HIS A 333 -33.92 30.32 -5.84
C HIS A 333 -34.31 28.85 -5.61
N HIS A 334 -33.47 27.89 -6.00
CA HIS A 334 -33.71 26.46 -5.75
C HIS A 334 -33.28 25.98 -4.36
N LEU A 335 -32.61 26.83 -3.55
CA LEU A 335 -32.15 26.47 -2.21
C LEU A 335 -33.29 26.50 -1.18
N CYS A 336 -33.30 25.51 -0.29
CA CYS A 336 -34.16 25.48 0.87
C CYS A 336 -33.63 26.41 1.98
N PHE A 337 -34.32 27.52 2.24
CA PHE A 337 -33.95 28.49 3.29
C PHE A 337 -34.54 28.19 4.68
N SER A 338 -35.30 27.11 4.84
CA SER A 338 -35.87 26.70 6.13
C SER A 338 -34.77 26.42 7.16
N GLU A 339 -35.07 26.59 8.44
CA GLU A 339 -34.12 26.29 9.52
C GLU A 339 -33.69 24.81 9.47
N LYS A 340 -32.38 24.56 9.46
CA LYS A 340 -31.81 23.22 9.31
C LYS A 340 -32.35 22.20 10.32
N ARG A 341 -32.66 22.63 11.55
CA ARG A 341 -33.19 21.75 12.62
C ARG A 341 -34.69 21.49 12.49
N LYS A 342 -35.42 22.35 11.79
CA LYS A 342 -36.87 22.24 11.59
C LYS A 342 -37.24 21.62 10.24
N CYS A 343 -36.31 21.61 9.28
CA CYS A 343 -36.49 20.99 7.97
C CYS A 343 -36.40 19.46 8.06
N ILE A 344 -37.54 18.80 8.21
CA ILE A 344 -37.64 17.32 8.29
C ILE A 344 -37.35 16.68 6.93
N SER A 345 -37.85 17.29 5.85
CA SER A 345 -37.79 16.74 4.48
C SER A 345 -36.37 16.54 3.95
N HIS A 346 -35.39 17.30 4.45
CA HIS A 346 -34.00 17.23 4.00
C HIS A 346 -33.04 16.92 5.17
N ASN A 347 -33.48 16.21 6.21
CA ASN A 347 -32.59 15.97 7.33
C ASN A 347 -31.34 15.15 6.92
N GLY A 348 -30.15 15.71 7.15
CA GLY A 348 -28.87 15.03 6.84
C GLY A 348 -28.57 14.85 5.35
N TRP A 349 -29.32 15.51 4.45
CA TRP A 349 -29.26 15.33 2.99
C TRP A 349 -27.82 15.35 2.43
N TYR A 350 -26.98 16.28 2.89
CA TYR A 350 -25.61 16.45 2.38
C TYR A 350 -24.75 15.20 2.57
N ASN A 351 -24.77 14.61 3.77
CA ASN A 351 -23.93 13.45 4.07
C ASN A 351 -24.39 12.22 3.30
N VAL A 352 -25.72 12.05 3.16
CA VAL A 352 -26.32 10.93 2.41
C VAL A 352 -25.93 11.03 0.93
N MET A 353 -26.17 12.19 0.31
CA MET A 353 -25.87 12.41 -1.11
C MET A 353 -24.38 12.31 -1.39
N LYS A 354 -23.53 12.87 -0.51
CA LYS A 354 -22.08 12.78 -0.67
C LYS A 354 -21.60 11.32 -0.62
N TYR A 355 -22.05 10.58 0.40
CA TYR A 355 -21.68 9.17 0.56
C TYR A 355 -22.14 8.32 -0.63
N GLU A 356 -23.36 8.56 -1.12
CA GLU A 356 -23.89 7.86 -2.30
C GLU A 356 -23.05 8.15 -3.56
N LEU A 357 -22.71 9.43 -3.80
CA LEU A 357 -21.88 9.82 -4.95
C LEU A 357 -20.46 9.25 -4.84
N ASP A 358 -19.82 9.35 -3.67
CA ASP A 358 -18.49 8.80 -3.43
C ASP A 358 -18.48 7.27 -3.70
N ASN A 359 -19.49 6.54 -3.22
CA ASN A 359 -19.62 5.11 -3.49
C ASN A 359 -19.79 4.80 -4.98
N LYS A 360 -20.69 5.51 -5.68
CA LYS A 360 -20.92 5.30 -7.12
C LYS A 360 -19.68 5.59 -7.96
N ILE A 361 -18.93 6.64 -7.61
CA ILE A 361 -17.66 6.97 -8.28
C ILE A 361 -16.64 5.85 -8.05
N ASN A 362 -16.48 5.39 -6.81
CA ASN A 362 -15.53 4.33 -6.48
C ASN A 362 -15.88 3.01 -7.20
N GLU A 363 -17.15 2.62 -7.21
CA GLU A 363 -17.63 1.44 -7.92
C GLU A 363 -17.30 1.52 -9.43
N GLN A 364 -17.59 2.66 -10.07
CA GLN A 364 -17.27 2.86 -11.48
C GLN A 364 -15.76 2.85 -11.76
N LEU A 365 -14.95 3.46 -10.90
CA LEU A 365 -13.49 3.44 -11.04
C LEU A 365 -12.95 2.01 -10.96
N THR A 366 -13.44 1.19 -10.02
CA THR A 366 -13.09 -0.23 -9.93
C THR A 366 -13.46 -0.97 -11.20
N THR A 367 -14.69 -0.79 -11.72
CA THR A 367 -15.09 -1.43 -12.99
C THR A 367 -14.25 -0.96 -14.19
N ILE A 368 -13.86 0.32 -14.25
CA ILE A 368 -12.98 0.85 -15.30
C ILE A 368 -11.61 0.19 -15.22
N GLU A 369 -11.04 0.03 -14.03
CA GLU A 369 -9.75 -0.62 -13.82
C GLU A 369 -9.79 -2.10 -14.24
N GLU A 370 -10.83 -2.84 -13.85
CA GLU A 370 -11.06 -4.22 -14.27
C GLU A 370 -11.13 -4.33 -15.79
N LYS A 371 -11.92 -3.48 -16.45
CA LYS A 371 -12.08 -3.48 -17.91
C LYS A 371 -10.79 -3.09 -18.65
N LYS A 372 -10.01 -2.15 -18.11
CA LYS A 372 -8.69 -1.81 -18.64
C LYS A 372 -7.73 -3.00 -18.54
N SER A 373 -7.72 -3.69 -17.40
CA SER A 373 -6.90 -4.88 -17.20
C SER A 373 -7.27 -5.99 -18.20
N GLU A 374 -8.56 -6.28 -18.38
CA GLU A 374 -9.04 -7.27 -19.38
C GLU A 374 -8.63 -6.88 -20.81
N ASN A 375 -8.75 -5.60 -21.18
CA ASN A 375 -8.33 -5.09 -22.48
C ASN A 375 -6.81 -5.20 -22.67
N ASP A 376 -6.02 -4.89 -21.64
CA ASP A 376 -4.56 -5.02 -21.68
C ASP A 376 -4.11 -6.48 -21.79
N GLU A 377 -4.78 -7.42 -21.12
CA GLU A 377 -4.55 -8.86 -21.27
C GLU A 377 -4.83 -9.34 -22.69
N LEU A 378 -5.94 -8.89 -23.28
CA LEU A 378 -6.27 -9.23 -24.67
C LEU A 378 -5.23 -8.66 -25.64
N ASN A 379 -4.82 -7.40 -25.46
CA ASN A 379 -3.76 -6.79 -26.26
C ASN A 379 -2.44 -7.55 -26.11
N LYS A 380 -2.03 -7.90 -24.87
CA LYS A 380 -0.85 -8.73 -24.61
C LYS A 380 -0.91 -10.06 -25.35
N PHE A 381 -2.06 -10.74 -25.29
CA PHE A 381 -2.27 -11.99 -25.98
C PHE A 381 -2.12 -11.84 -27.51
N ILE A 382 -2.69 -10.79 -28.10
CA ILE A 382 -2.57 -10.48 -29.53
C ILE A 382 -1.10 -10.24 -29.91
N GLN A 383 -0.37 -9.44 -29.15
CA GLN A 383 1.06 -9.15 -29.38
C GLN A 383 1.89 -10.43 -29.37
N ILE A 384 1.74 -11.25 -28.33
CA ILE A 384 2.48 -12.51 -28.16
C ILE A 384 2.16 -13.49 -29.29
N LYS A 385 0.89 -13.61 -29.69
CA LYS A 385 0.46 -14.50 -30.77
C LYS A 385 1.07 -14.10 -32.12
N ASN A 386 1.21 -12.81 -32.39
CA ASN A 386 1.85 -12.31 -33.61
C ASN A 386 3.37 -12.56 -33.60
N TRP A 387 4.04 -12.33 -32.46
CA TRP A 387 5.45 -12.72 -32.31
C TRP A 387 5.68 -14.21 -32.51
N LYS A 388 4.85 -15.08 -31.93
CA LYS A 388 4.95 -16.53 -32.11
C LYS A 388 4.84 -16.93 -33.58
N ARG A 389 3.82 -16.41 -34.28
CA ARG A 389 3.64 -16.67 -35.72
C ARG A 389 4.86 -16.25 -36.54
N TYR A 390 5.38 -15.05 -36.29
CA TYR A 390 6.57 -14.58 -36.99
C TYR A 390 7.79 -15.46 -36.72
N CYS A 391 8.01 -15.89 -35.48
CA CYS A 391 9.11 -16.80 -35.14
C CYS A 391 8.92 -18.23 -35.66
N ASP A 392 7.69 -18.68 -35.90
CA ASP A 392 7.41 -20.01 -36.47
C ASP A 392 7.53 -20.01 -38.01
N GLU A 393 7.37 -18.85 -38.65
CA GLU A 393 7.47 -18.67 -40.12
C GLU A 393 8.91 -18.38 -40.60
N VAL A 394 9.80 -17.92 -39.71
CA VAL A 394 11.22 -17.60 -39.95
C VAL A 394 12.10 -18.77 -39.52
#